data_AF-A0A2V2DRQ4-F1
#
_entry.id   AF-A0A2V2DRQ4-F1
#
_cell.length_a   1.000
_cell.length_b   1.000
_cell.length_c   1.000
_cell.angle_alpha   90.00
_cell.angle_beta   90.00
_cell.angle_gamma   90.00
#
_symmetry.space_group_name_H-M   'P 1'
#
loop_
_entity.id
_entity.type
_entity.pdbx_description
1 polymer ?
#
loop_
_entity_poly.entity_id
_entity_poly.type
_entity_poly.pdbx_seq_one_letter_code
_entity_poly.pdbx_strand_id
1 'polypeptide(L)' 'MCLCCREMKPKKELVRVVMNKEGVIALDLTGKAPGRGAYLCREKECLKKLLKTRALDRGFGKTVPEEIYLQIQKELAGSE' A
#
# COMPACT_ATOMS: atom_id res chain seq x y z
N MET A 1 -9.18 -3.56 -5.52
CA MET A 1 -9.36 -4.45 -4.35
C MET A 1 -8.29 -4.13 -3.34
N CYS A 2 -8.64 -3.97 -2.07
CA CYS A 2 -7.68 -3.68 -1.00
C CYS A 2 -6.93 -4.95 -0.57
N LEU A 3 -5.62 -4.84 -0.33
CA LEU A 3 -4.77 -5.93 0.16
C LEU A 3 -5.21 -6.45 1.53
N CYS A 4 -5.73 -5.57 2.40
CA CYS A 4 -6.03 -5.90 3.80
C CYS A 4 -7.46 -6.43 3.98
N CYS A 5 -8.48 -5.67 3.59
CA CYS A 5 -9.88 -6.07 3.76
C CYS A 5 -10.42 -6.91 2.60
N ARG A 6 -9.69 -7.03 1.49
CA ARG A 6 -10.12 -7.75 0.28
C ARG A 6 -11.38 -7.19 -0.39
N GLU A 7 -11.84 -6.01 0.01
CA GLU A 7 -12.98 -5.35 -0.63
C GLU A 7 -12.60 -4.63 -1.92
N MET A 8 -13.53 -4.59 -2.87
CA MET A 8 -13.42 -3.72 -4.04
C MET A 8 -13.84 -2.31 -3.66
N LYS A 9 -12.93 -1.35 -3.85
CA LYS A 9 -13.18 0.08 -3.66
C LYS A 9 -12.76 0.84 -4.92
N PRO A 10 -13.35 2.01 -5.20
CA PRO A 10 -12.91 2.90 -6.27
C PRO A 10 -11.40 3.14 -6.24
N LYS A 11 -10.74 3.15 -7.41
CA LYS A 11 -9.28 3.34 -7.48
C LYS A 11 -8.82 4.67 -6.85
N LYS A 12 -9.64 5.72 -6.92
CA LYS A 12 -9.36 7.04 -6.30
C LYS A 12 -9.32 6.99 -4.77
N GLU A 13 -9.93 5.97 -4.17
CA GLU A 13 -9.96 5.73 -2.72
C GLU A 13 -8.88 4.75 -2.24
N LEU A 14 -8.03 4.29 -3.17
CA LEU A 14 -6.99 3.33 -2.90
C LEU A 14 -5.62 3.98 -3.08
N VAL A 15 -4.75 3.82 -2.08
CA VAL A 15 -3.32 4.12 -2.20
C VAL A 15 -2.65 2.94 -2.87
N ARG A 16 -1.92 3.18 -3.96
CA ARG A 16 -1.13 2.14 -4.64
C ARG A 16 0.31 2.18 -4.12
N VAL A 17 0.83 1.00 -3.80
CA VAL A 17 2.24 0.76 -3.53
C VAL A 17 2.76 -0.12 -4.66
N VAL A 18 3.89 0.23 -5.26
CA VAL A 18 4.48 -0.50 -6.38
C VAL A 18 5.83 -1.07 -5.98
N MET A 19 6.12 -2.28 -6.44
CA MET A 19 7.45 -2.87 -6.43
C MET A 19 7.97 -2.98 -7.86
N ASN A 20 9.09 -2.32 -8.15
CA ASN A 20 9.72 -2.37 -9.46
C ASN A 20 10.48 -3.70 -9.66
N LYS A 21 11.09 -3.88 -10.85
CA LYS A 21 11.85 -5.10 -11.18
C LYS A 21 13.12 -5.30 -10.36
N GLU A 22 13.69 -4.22 -9.84
CA GLU A 22 14.85 -4.22 -8.94
C GLU A 22 14.45 -4.52 -7.48
N GLY A 23 13.15 -4.67 -7.22
CA GLY A 23 12.59 -4.87 -5.89
C GLY A 23 12.49 -3.56 -5.09
N VAL A 24 12.74 -2.39 -5.66
CA VAL A 24 12.48 -1.13 -4.97
C VAL A 24 10.97 -0.98 -4.78
N ILE A 25 10.55 -0.73 -3.53
CA ILE A 25 9.15 -0.52 -3.16
C ILE A 25 8.94 0.97 -2.92
N ALA A 26 7.91 1.54 -3.51
CA ALA A 26 7.55 2.96 -3.36
C ALA A 26 6.02 3.16 -3.40
N LEU A 27 5.53 4.27 -2.85
CA LEU A 27 4.17 4.72 -3.15
C LEU A 27 4.08 5.14 -4.62
N ASP A 28 2.97 4.78 -5.27
CA ASP A 28 2.63 5.23 -6.61
C ASP A 28 1.28 5.95 -6.62
N LEU A 29 1.33 7.25 -6.41
CA LEU A 29 0.14 8.11 -6.46
C LEU A 29 -0.36 8.31 -7.90
N THR A 30 0.50 8.10 -8.89
CA THR A 30 0.16 8.31 -10.30
C THR A 30 -0.63 7.14 -10.91
N GLY A 31 -0.52 5.96 -10.31
CA GLY A 31 -1.07 4.72 -10.86
C GLY A 31 -0.38 4.22 -12.13
N LYS A 32 0.73 4.85 -12.54
CA LYS A 32 1.43 4.58 -13.82
C LYS A 32 2.75 3.84 -13.64
N ALA A 33 3.26 3.74 -12.41
CA ALA A 33 4.56 3.12 -12.20
C ALA A 33 4.55 1.64 -12.60
N PRO A 34 5.57 1.17 -13.35
CA PRO A 34 5.66 -0.21 -13.79
C PRO A 34 6.07 -1.13 -12.63
N GLY A 35 5.48 -2.32 -12.57
CA GLY A 35 5.83 -3.32 -11.56
C GLY A 35 4.60 -3.96 -10.90
N ARG A 36 4.85 -4.74 -9.84
CA ARG A 36 3.80 -5.39 -9.07
C ARG A 36 3.17 -4.33 -8.15
N GLY A 37 1.86 -4.12 -8.29
CA GLY A 37 1.13 -3.14 -7.49
C GLY A 37 0.28 -3.81 -6.40
N ALA A 38 0.31 -3.26 -5.20
CA ALA A 38 -0.64 -3.55 -4.12
C ALA A 38 -1.48 -2.30 -3.84
N TYR A 39 -2.77 -2.49 -3.60
CA TYR A 39 -3.68 -1.39 -3.30
C TYR A 39 -4.15 -1.45 -1.87
N LEU A 40 -4.22 -0.29 -1.21
CA LEU A 40 -4.65 -0.16 0.17
C LEU A 40 -5.79 0.83 0.31
N CYS A 41 -6.75 0.46 1.14
CA CYS A 41 -7.90 1.30 1.46
C CYS A 41 -7.60 2.32 2.54
N ARG A 42 -8.32 3.46 2.54
CA ARG A 42 -8.20 4.49 3.59
C ARG A 42 -8.82 4.12 4.94
N GLU A 43 -9.40 2.93 5.09
CA GLU A 43 -9.97 2.50 6.37
C GLU A 43 -8.87 2.38 7.44
N LYS A 44 -9.14 2.93 8.62
CA LYS A 44 -8.24 2.83 9.79
C LYS A 44 -7.94 1.37 10.16
N GLU A 45 -8.91 0.48 9.97
CA GLU A 45 -8.72 -0.96 10.19
C GLU A 45 -7.78 -1.60 9.17
N CYS A 46 -7.85 -1.22 7.88
CA CYS A 46 -6.89 -1.63 6.86
C CYS A 46 -5.47 -1.25 7.28
N LEU A 47 -5.28 0.01 7.71
CA LEU A 47 -3.98 0.52 8.11
C LEU A 47 -3.42 -0.19 9.36
N LYS A 48 -4.24 -0.41 10.39
CA LYS A 48 -3.82 -1.18 11.58
C LYS A 48 -3.42 -2.61 11.21
N LYS A 49 -4.22 -3.28 10.36
CA LYS A 49 -3.91 -4.64 9.88
C LYS A 49 -2.63 -4.66 9.05
N LEU A 50 -2.43 -3.67 8.18
CA LEU A 50 -1.22 -3.52 7.37
C LEU A 50 0.03 -3.51 8.24
N LEU A 51 0.06 -2.63 9.25
CA LEU A 51 1.18 -2.43 10.17
C LEU A 51 1.41 -3.68 11.05
N LYS A 52 0.33 -4.22 11.64
CA LYS A 52 0.41 -5.37 12.55
C LYS A 52 0.85 -6.66 11.85
N THR A 53 0.39 -6.89 10.63
CA THR A 53 0.63 -8.16 9.92
C THR A 53 1.73 -8.10 8.88
N ARG A 54 2.34 -6.92 8.69
CA ARG A 54 3.31 -6.65 7.61
C ARG A 54 2.77 -7.15 6.28
N ALA A 55 1.54 -6.74 5.94
CA ALA A 55 0.80 -7.32 4.81
C ALA A 55 1.48 -7.08 3.45
N LEU A 56 2.23 -5.97 3.31
CA LEU A 56 3.00 -5.70 2.09
C LEU A 56 4.14 -6.68 1.92
N ASP A 57 4.75 -7.14 3.02
CA ASP A 57 5.85 -8.10 2.94
C ASP A 57 5.38 -9.42 2.32
N ARG A 58 4.17 -9.85 2.70
CA ARG A 58 3.51 -11.01 2.09
C ARG A 58 3.06 -10.72 0.65
N GLY A 59 2.55 -9.53 0.38
CA GLY A 59 2.07 -9.13 -0.94
C GLY A 59 3.20 -9.03 -1.97
N PHE A 60 4.39 -8.60 -1.56
CA PHE A 60 5.57 -8.47 -2.42
C PHE A 60 6.54 -9.65 -2.31
N GLY A 61 6.38 -10.51 -1.29
CA GLY A 61 7.25 -11.65 -1.02
C GLY A 61 8.63 -11.25 -0.51
N LYS A 62 8.76 -10.07 0.11
CA LYS A 62 10.03 -9.55 0.64
C LYS A 62 9.82 -8.52 1.73
N THR A 63 10.84 -8.30 2.55
CA THR A 63 10.77 -7.30 3.61
C THR A 63 10.58 -5.89 3.04
N VAL A 64 9.54 -5.21 3.50
CA VAL A 64 9.24 -3.83 3.07
C VAL A 64 9.85 -2.86 4.08
N PRO A 65 10.61 -1.84 3.64
CA PRO A 65 11.18 -0.85 4.54
C PRO A 65 10.11 -0.14 5.36
N GLU A 66 10.43 0.16 6.62
CA GLU A 66 9.50 0.86 7.53
C GLU A 66 9.12 2.25 7.03
N GLU A 67 10.02 2.92 6.31
CA GLU A 67 9.76 4.21 5.65
C GLU A 67 8.52 4.17 4.75
N ILE A 68 8.30 3.06 4.02
CA ILE A 68 7.12 2.90 3.16
C ILE A 68 5.84 2.85 3.99
N TYR A 69 5.87 2.16 5.13
CA TYR A 69 4.72 2.10 6.04
C TYR A 69 4.39 3.49 6.63
N LEU A 70 5.42 4.27 6.98
CA LEU A 70 5.26 5.64 7.44
C LEU A 70 4.69 6.55 6.35
N GLN A 71 5.15 6.41 5.11
CA GLN A 71 4.62 7.17 3.97
C GLN A 71 3.14 6.84 3.72
N ILE A 72 2.76 5.56 3.76
CA ILE A 72 1.35 5.15 3.61
C ILE A 72 0.52 5.75 4.74
N GLN A 73 1.00 5.70 5.99
CA GLN A 73 0.28 6.27 7.12
C GLN A 73 0.09 7.78 6.96
N LYS A 74 1.13 8.52 6.55
CA LYS A 74 1.03 9.96 6.28
C LYS A 74 0.02 10.27 5.18
N GLU A 75 0.08 9.54 4.07
CA GLU A 75 -0.82 9.76 2.93
C GLU A 75 -2.29 9.44 3.27
N LEU A 76 -2.51 8.42 4.10
CA LEU A 76 -3.84 8.07 4.58
C LEU A 76 -4.35 8.97 5.71
N ALA A 77 -3.46 9.60 6.47
CA ALA A 77 -3.80 10.55 7.52
C ALA A 77 -4.07 11.96 6.98
N GLY A 78 -3.41 12.37 5.88
CA GLY A 78 -3.48 13.71 5.29
C GLY A 78 -4.56 13.92 4.23
N SER A 79 -5.58 13.05 4.16
CA SER A 79 -6.77 13.30 3.35
C SER A 79 -7.75 14.17 4.15
N GLU A 80 -7.43 15.46 4.29
CA GLU A 80 -8.34 16.54 4.72
C GLU A 80 -9.01 17.19 3.49
#